data_AF-A0A7K2VZP6-F1
#
_entry.id   AF-A0A7K2VZP6-F1
#
_cell.length_a   1.000
_cell.length_b   1.000
_cell.length_c   1.000
_cell.angle_alpha   90.00
_cell.angle_beta   90.00
_cell.angle_gamma   90.00
#
_symmetry.space_group_name_H-M   'P 1'
#
loop_
_entity.id
_entity.type
_entity.pdbx_description
1 polymer ?
#
loop_
_entity_poly.entity_id
_entity_poly.type
_entity_poly.pdbx_seq_one_letter_code
_entity_poly.pdbx_strand_id
1 'polypeptide(L)'
;MEWFEQAQAAEQRRDWDAAIALVSAHAECYSTDPSRHDSHLWHMDLLARAERLSELTEHALTDVHARRRLNASLHERGMEAALRNRAEDGDHGALYALVRLLCETSRAQEAHRAVQELGPDDQYAHQIVARFRSLSSGAQ
;
A
#
# COMPACT_ATOMS: atom_id res chain seq x y z
N MET A 1 -1.69 -33.10 -1.59
CA MET A 1 -1.26 -31.84 -2.23
C MET A 1 -1.10 -30.86 -1.11
N GLU A 2 0.12 -30.38 -0.87
CA GLU A 2 0.40 -29.44 0.23
C GLU A 2 -0.44 -28.17 0.03
N TRP A 3 -0.97 -27.60 1.11
CA TRP A 3 -1.86 -26.42 1.04
C TRP A 3 -1.25 -25.28 0.22
N PHE A 4 0.08 -25.14 0.27
CA PHE A 4 0.85 -24.13 -0.44
C PHE A 4 0.75 -24.31 -1.96
N GLU A 5 0.91 -25.53 -2.46
CA GLU A 5 0.76 -25.85 -3.88
C GLU A 5 -0.67 -25.57 -4.38
N GLN A 6 -1.67 -25.89 -3.55
CA GLN A 6 -3.08 -25.60 -3.84
C GLN A 6 -3.34 -24.10 -3.93
N ALA A 7 -2.79 -23.32 -3.00
CA ALA A 7 -2.91 -21.87 -2.98
C ALA A 7 -2.25 -21.23 -4.21
N GLN A 8 -1.04 -21.69 -4.58
CA GLN A 8 -0.36 -21.24 -5.81
C GLN A 8 -1.16 -21.59 -7.06
N ALA A 9 -1.71 -22.80 -7.15
CA ALA A 9 -2.53 -23.21 -8.28
C ALA A 9 -3.83 -22.41 -8.36
N ALA A 10 -4.45 -22.06 -7.23
CA ALA A 10 -5.61 -21.17 -7.17
C ALA A 10 -5.26 -19.76 -7.65
N GLU A 11 -4.16 -19.19 -7.16
CA GLU A 11 -3.66 -17.88 -7.57
C GLU A 11 -3.38 -17.80 -9.07
N GLN A 12 -2.70 -18.80 -9.64
CA GLN A 12 -2.42 -18.87 -11.08
C GLN A 12 -3.69 -18.88 -11.93
N ARG A 13 -4.75 -19.54 -11.43
CA ARG A 13 -6.08 -19.58 -12.04
C ARG A 13 -6.91 -18.33 -11.75
N ARG A 14 -6.40 -17.39 -10.94
CA ARG A 14 -7.12 -16.23 -10.41
C ARG A 14 -8.38 -16.60 -9.64
N ASP A 15 -8.38 -17.79 -9.04
CA ASP A 15 -9.37 -18.21 -8.06
C ASP A 15 -9.00 -17.57 -6.71
N TRP A 16 -9.29 -16.28 -6.61
CA TRP A 16 -8.83 -15.45 -5.50
C TRP A 16 -9.40 -15.91 -4.16
N ASP A 17 -10.67 -16.31 -4.12
CA ASP A 17 -11.31 -16.75 -2.89
C ASP A 17 -10.65 -18.02 -2.34
N ALA A 18 -10.36 -19.00 -3.20
CA ALA A 18 -9.66 -20.20 -2.79
C ALA A 18 -8.21 -19.89 -2.33
N ALA A 19 -7.49 -19.05 -3.08
CA ALA A 19 -6.12 -18.66 -2.71
C ALA A 19 -6.08 -17.93 -1.35
N ILE A 20 -6.96 -16.95 -1.16
CA ILE A 20 -7.06 -16.17 0.09
C ILE A 20 -7.42 -17.09 1.26
N ALA A 21 -8.41 -17.97 1.10
CA ALA A 21 -8.82 -18.88 2.17
C ALA A 21 -7.67 -19.83 2.59
N LEU A 22 -6.92 -20.37 1.63
CA LEU A 22 -5.82 -21.28 1.91
C LEU A 22 -4.63 -20.58 2.59
N VAL A 23 -4.27 -19.37 2.14
CA VAL A 23 -3.12 -18.64 2.66
C VAL A 23 -3.44 -18.00 4.02
N SER A 24 -4.62 -17.39 4.17
CA SER A 24 -5.01 -16.73 5.42
C SER A 24 -5.09 -17.70 6.61
N ALA A 25 -5.42 -18.97 6.38
CA ALA A 25 -5.42 -20.02 7.41
C ALA A 25 -4.04 -20.30 8.02
N HIS A 26 -2.96 -19.89 7.33
CA HIS A 26 -1.57 -20.08 7.74
C HIS A 26 -0.83 -18.76 8.02
N ALA A 27 -1.52 -17.63 7.84
CA ALA A 27 -0.96 -16.29 7.96
C ALA A 27 -0.95 -15.81 9.42
N GLU A 28 0.18 -15.27 9.87
CA GLU A 28 0.28 -14.62 11.17
C GLU A 28 1.23 -13.41 11.10
N CYS A 29 0.70 -12.22 11.36
CA CYS A 29 1.42 -10.95 11.20
C CYS A 29 2.70 -10.88 12.06
N TYR A 30 2.62 -11.24 13.34
CA TYR A 30 3.75 -11.15 14.27
C TYR A 30 4.21 -12.55 14.72
N SER A 31 4.35 -13.47 13.76
CA SER A 31 4.86 -14.82 14.05
C SER A 31 6.38 -14.82 14.18
N THR A 32 6.88 -15.65 15.10
CA THR A 32 8.31 -16.02 15.12
C THR A 32 8.66 -17.08 14.08
N ASP A 33 7.65 -17.70 13.45
CA ASP A 33 7.81 -18.62 12.33
C ASP A 33 7.86 -17.82 11.02
N PRO A 34 8.99 -17.82 10.29
CA PRO A 34 9.11 -17.10 9.03
C PRO A 34 8.08 -17.51 7.99
N SER A 35 7.69 -18.78 7.95
CA SER A 35 6.74 -19.28 6.94
C SER A 35 5.32 -18.72 7.14
N ARG A 36 4.92 -18.51 8.40
CA ARG A 36 3.64 -17.89 8.74
C ARG A 36 3.62 -16.40 8.48
N HIS A 37 4.75 -15.73 8.75
CA HIS A 37 4.91 -14.33 8.40
C HIS A 37 4.91 -14.12 6.88
N ASP A 38 5.60 -14.97 6.12
CA ASP A 38 5.58 -14.93 4.66
C ASP A 38 4.17 -15.18 4.10
N SER A 39 3.44 -16.14 4.69
CA SER A 39 2.02 -16.38 4.36
C SER A 39 1.16 -15.15 4.65
N HIS A 40 1.46 -14.39 5.71
CA HIS A 40 0.79 -13.13 5.99
C HIS A 40 1.03 -12.06 4.94
N LEU A 41 2.29 -11.87 4.52
CA LEU A 41 2.62 -10.94 3.44
C LEU A 41 1.93 -11.35 2.13
N TRP A 42 1.88 -12.64 1.84
CA TRP A 42 1.18 -13.18 0.68
C TRP A 42 -0.32 -12.93 0.75
N HIS A 43 -0.95 -13.13 1.91
CA HIS A 43 -2.36 -12.83 2.11
C HIS A 43 -2.69 -11.36 1.78
N MET A 44 -1.89 -10.41 2.26
CA MET A 44 -2.09 -8.99 1.96
C MET A 44 -1.97 -8.68 0.46
N ASP A 45 -1.04 -9.34 -0.24
CA ASP A 45 -0.90 -9.18 -1.68
C ASP A 45 -2.08 -9.79 -2.46
N LEU A 46 -2.59 -10.95 -2.02
CA LEU A 46 -3.77 -11.56 -2.62
C LEU A 46 -5.00 -10.67 -2.50
N LEU A 47 -5.25 -10.07 -1.32
CA LEU A 47 -6.34 -9.12 -1.14
C LEU A 47 -6.22 -7.93 -2.10
N ALA A 48 -5.02 -7.37 -2.24
CA ALA A 48 -4.76 -6.27 -3.17
C ALA A 48 -5.03 -6.67 -4.62
N ARG A 49 -4.49 -7.81 -5.08
CA ARG A 49 -4.64 -8.30 -6.46
C ARG A 49 -6.07 -8.71 -6.81
N ALA A 50 -6.82 -9.21 -5.83
CA ALA A 50 -8.24 -9.51 -5.95
C ALA A 50 -9.13 -8.25 -5.89
N GLU A 51 -8.54 -7.06 -5.73
CA GLU A 51 -9.24 -5.79 -5.57
C GLU A 51 -10.14 -5.72 -4.33
N ARG A 52 -9.91 -6.57 -3.32
CA ARG A 52 -10.64 -6.62 -2.05
C ARG A 52 -10.14 -5.54 -1.09
N LEU A 53 -10.16 -4.29 -1.54
CA LEU A 53 -9.62 -3.14 -0.81
C LEU A 53 -10.35 -2.87 0.50
N SER A 54 -11.65 -3.19 0.60
CA SER A 54 -12.42 -3.05 1.83
C SER A 54 -11.87 -3.94 2.94
N GLU A 55 -11.59 -5.20 2.65
CA GLU A 55 -10.99 -6.13 3.63
C GLU A 55 -9.55 -5.74 3.97
N LEU A 56 -8.77 -5.31 2.97
CA LEU A 56 -7.43 -4.79 3.23
C LEU A 56 -7.46 -3.51 4.10
N THR A 57 -8.52 -2.71 4.00
CA THR A 57 -8.77 -1.53 4.85
C THR A 57 -9.10 -1.95 6.28
N GLU A 58 -9.92 -2.98 6.47
CA GLU A 58 -10.22 -3.52 7.80
C GLU A 58 -8.95 -4.03 8.48
N HIS A 59 -8.12 -4.82 7.78
CA HIS A 59 -6.83 -5.26 8.30
C HIS A 59 -5.89 -4.09 8.63
N ALA A 60 -5.84 -3.06 7.77
CA ALA A 60 -4.95 -1.90 7.93
C ALA A 60 -5.19 -1.08 9.22
N LEU A 61 -6.32 -1.28 9.91
CA LEU A 61 -6.60 -0.65 11.21
C LEU A 61 -5.60 -1.10 12.28
N THR A 62 -5.21 -2.37 12.28
CA THR A 62 -4.33 -2.95 13.31
C THR A 62 -3.03 -3.52 12.75
N ASP A 63 -2.93 -3.64 11.41
CA ASP A 63 -1.84 -4.32 10.74
C ASP A 63 -1.02 -3.36 9.87
N VAL A 64 0.28 -3.24 10.18
CA VAL A 64 1.19 -2.34 9.46
C VAL A 64 1.49 -2.83 8.04
N HIS A 65 1.51 -4.14 7.79
CA HIS A 65 1.74 -4.71 6.46
C HIS A 65 0.51 -4.51 5.58
N ALA A 66 -0.69 -4.71 6.13
CA ALA A 66 -1.94 -4.39 5.44
C ALA A 66 -2.01 -2.91 5.08
N ARG A 67 -1.71 -2.01 6.03
CA ARG A 67 -1.69 -0.56 5.80
C ARG A 67 -0.70 -0.18 4.70
N ARG A 68 0.52 -0.71 4.75
CA ARG A 68 1.54 -0.45 3.72
C ARG A 68 1.07 -0.97 2.35
N ARG A 69 0.52 -2.18 2.29
CA ARG A 69 0.06 -2.77 1.03
C ARG A 69 -1.12 -1.99 0.44
N LEU A 70 -2.07 -1.58 1.29
CA LEU A 70 -3.20 -0.75 0.89
C LEU A 70 -2.75 0.57 0.29
N ASN A 71 -1.88 1.31 0.97
CA ASN A 71 -1.36 2.58 0.48
C ASN A 71 -0.63 2.42 -0.87
N ALA A 72 0.11 1.33 -1.05
CA ALA A 72 0.72 1.00 -2.34
C ALA A 72 -0.34 0.69 -3.43
N SER A 73 -1.38 -0.10 -3.12
CA SER A 73 -2.45 -0.39 -4.08
C SER A 73 -3.24 0.85 -4.50
N LEU A 74 -3.53 1.75 -3.56
CA LEU A 74 -4.22 3.00 -3.84
C LEU A 74 -3.36 3.91 -4.72
N HIS A 75 -2.04 3.97 -4.47
CA HIS A 75 -1.08 4.68 -5.31
C HIS A 75 -1.05 4.12 -6.74
N GLU A 76 -0.84 2.81 -6.88
CA GLU A 76 -0.79 2.10 -8.18
C GLU A 76 -2.04 2.34 -9.02
N ARG A 77 -3.20 2.56 -8.38
CA ARG A 77 -4.49 2.82 -9.02
C ARG A 77 -4.84 4.30 -9.17
N GLY A 78 -3.98 5.21 -8.71
CA GLY A 78 -4.24 6.65 -8.76
C GLY A 78 -5.42 7.10 -7.88
N MET A 79 -5.74 6.36 -6.81
CA MET A 79 -6.86 6.67 -5.91
C MET A 79 -6.51 7.78 -4.91
N GLU A 80 -6.30 8.99 -5.44
CA GLU A 80 -5.86 10.17 -4.70
C GLU A 80 -6.75 10.49 -3.49
N ALA A 81 -8.07 10.53 -3.69
CA ALA A 81 -9.02 10.84 -2.61
C ALA A 81 -8.95 9.85 -1.45
N ALA A 82 -8.75 8.56 -1.74
CA ALA A 82 -8.61 7.53 -0.71
C ALA A 82 -7.29 7.70 0.07
N LEU A 83 -6.18 7.99 -0.63
CA LEU A 83 -4.90 8.29 0.02
C LEU A 83 -4.99 9.55 0.89
N ARG A 84 -5.67 10.58 0.40
CA ARG A 84 -5.87 11.83 1.13
C ARG A 84 -6.68 11.62 2.41
N ASN A 85 -7.83 10.96 2.35
CA ASN A 85 -8.65 10.69 3.53
C ASN A 85 -7.85 9.95 4.60
N ARG A 86 -7.06 8.95 4.21
CA ARG A 86 -6.21 8.20 5.15
C ARG A 86 -5.10 9.06 5.75
N ALA A 87 -4.49 9.94 4.96
CA ALA A 87 -3.50 10.88 5.45
C ALA A 87 -4.11 11.90 6.43
N GLU A 88 -5.34 12.36 6.17
CA GLU A 88 -6.13 13.20 7.10
C GLU A 88 -6.40 12.47 8.43
N ASP A 89 -6.60 11.16 8.40
CA ASP A 89 -6.72 10.30 9.59
C ASP A 89 -5.38 9.98 10.28
N GLY A 90 -4.27 10.58 9.82
CA GLY A 90 -2.94 10.44 10.42
C GLY A 90 -2.08 9.31 9.86
N ASP A 91 -2.47 8.67 8.74
CA ASP A 91 -1.62 7.70 8.07
C ASP A 91 -0.49 8.39 7.26
N HIS A 92 0.66 8.57 7.89
CA HIS A 92 1.86 9.11 7.23
C HIS A 92 2.27 8.31 5.98
N GLY A 93 2.04 7.00 5.97
CA GLY A 93 2.32 6.18 4.79
C GLY A 93 1.42 6.54 3.60
N ALA A 94 0.17 6.91 3.87
CA ALA A 94 -0.76 7.39 2.85
C ALA A 94 -0.37 8.79 2.35
N LEU A 95 0.13 9.66 3.24
CA LEU A 95 0.68 10.96 2.85
C LEU A 95 1.84 10.78 1.86
N TYR A 96 2.80 9.89 2.15
CA TYR A 96 3.94 9.65 1.27
C TYR A 96 3.51 9.11 -0.10
N ALA A 97 2.54 8.19 -0.11
CA ALA A 97 1.96 7.67 -1.34
C ALA A 97 1.25 8.79 -2.13
N LEU A 98 0.42 9.61 -1.49
CA LEU A 98 -0.26 10.74 -2.13
C LEU A 98 0.74 11.71 -2.79
N VAL A 99 1.77 12.10 -2.04
CA VAL A 99 2.79 13.05 -2.53
C VAL A 99 3.54 12.48 -3.73
N ARG A 100 3.93 11.19 -3.69
CA ARG A 100 4.57 10.52 -4.83
C ARG A 100 3.66 10.49 -6.05
N LEU A 101 2.39 10.09 -5.89
CA LEU A 101 1.41 10.05 -6.97
C LEU A 101 1.27 11.42 -7.64
N LEU A 102 1.14 12.48 -6.85
CA LEU A 102 1.02 13.85 -7.36
C LEU A 102 2.29 14.29 -8.09
N CYS A 103 3.47 13.98 -7.56
CA CYS A 103 4.73 14.29 -8.23
C CYS A 103 4.93 13.52 -9.54
N GLU A 104 4.65 12.21 -9.55
CA GLU A 104 4.75 11.34 -10.73
C GLU A 104 3.79 11.77 -11.84
N THR A 105 2.66 12.36 -11.48
CA THR A 105 1.68 12.95 -12.41
C THR A 105 1.93 14.44 -12.70
N SER A 106 3.15 14.94 -12.43
CA SER A 106 3.57 16.33 -12.69
C SER A 106 2.78 17.43 -11.96
N ARG A 107 2.08 17.08 -10.89
CA ARG A 107 1.29 17.98 -10.02
C ARG A 107 2.08 18.40 -8.78
N ALA A 108 3.32 18.85 -8.97
CA ALA A 108 4.25 19.17 -7.87
C ALA A 108 3.75 20.28 -6.92
N GLN A 109 2.95 21.24 -7.42
CA GLN A 109 2.35 22.28 -6.58
C GLN A 109 1.30 21.70 -5.62
N GLU A 110 0.50 20.75 -6.11
CA GLU A 110 -0.50 20.05 -5.30
C GLU A 110 0.17 19.11 -4.31
N ALA A 111 1.25 18.44 -4.72
CA ALA A 111 2.08 17.66 -3.81
C ALA A 111 2.62 18.51 -2.66
N HIS A 112 3.16 19.70 -2.93
CA HIS A 112 3.62 20.63 -1.90
C HIS A 112 2.47 21.06 -0.96
N ARG A 113 1.31 21.40 -1.52
CA ARG A 113 0.13 21.78 -0.73
C ARG A 113 -0.32 20.65 0.19
N ALA A 114 -0.39 19.42 -0.32
CA ALA A 114 -0.75 18.25 0.47
C ALA A 114 0.20 18.05 1.67
N VAL A 115 1.51 18.27 1.52
CA VAL A 115 2.45 18.22 2.65
C VAL A 115 2.15 19.32 3.67
N GLN A 116 1.93 20.57 3.23
CA GLN A 116 1.64 21.68 4.15
C GLN A 116 0.34 21.48 4.94
N GLU A 117 -0.67 20.90 4.31
CA GLU A 117 -1.99 20.69 4.93
C GLU A 117 -2.02 19.48 5.86
N LEU A 118 -1.36 18.39 5.49
CA LEU A 118 -1.53 17.08 6.13
C LEU A 118 -0.35 16.66 7.01
N GLY A 119 0.83 17.25 6.78
CA GLY A 119 2.05 16.93 7.52
C GLY A 119 3.08 18.05 7.42
N PRO A 120 2.79 19.27 7.90
CA PRO A 120 3.67 20.42 7.74
C PRO A 120 5.05 20.19 8.36
N ASP A 121 5.14 19.40 9.43
CA ASP A 121 6.39 19.05 10.11
C ASP A 121 7.02 17.73 9.60
N ASP A 122 6.38 17.06 8.63
CA ASP A 122 6.84 15.78 8.11
C ASP A 122 8.02 15.96 7.14
N GLN A 123 9.22 15.86 7.70
CA GLN A 123 10.46 16.05 6.95
C GLN A 123 10.60 15.09 5.77
N TYR A 124 10.09 13.87 5.87
CA TYR A 124 10.20 12.89 4.79
C TYR A 124 9.27 13.24 3.64
N ALA A 125 8.04 13.68 3.93
CA ALA A 125 7.11 14.14 2.90
C ALA A 125 7.68 15.35 2.12
N HIS A 126 8.31 16.31 2.81
CA HIS A 126 9.02 17.43 2.16
C HIS A 126 10.16 16.97 1.25
N GLN A 127 10.95 15.97 1.68
CA GLN A 127 12.06 15.42 0.90
C GLN A 127 11.59 14.77 -0.41
N ILE A 128 10.43 14.09 -0.40
CA ILE A 128 9.85 13.51 -1.62
C ILE A 128 9.59 14.63 -2.65
N VAL A 129 8.90 15.69 -2.25
CA VAL A 129 8.62 16.84 -3.14
C VAL A 129 9.90 17.45 -3.69
N ALA A 130 10.89 17.68 -2.82
CA ALA A 130 12.17 18.28 -3.22
C ALA A 130 12.92 17.42 -4.26
N ARG A 131 12.93 16.10 -4.09
CA ARG A 131 13.56 15.15 -5.02
C ARG A 131 12.93 15.17 -6.40
N PHE A 132 11.60 15.25 -6.49
CA PHE A 132 10.94 15.32 -7.80
C PHE A 132 11.17 16.66 -8.49
N ARG A 133 11.20 17.78 -7.75
CA ARG A 133 11.52 19.10 -8.32
C ARG A 133 12.92 19.13 -8.93
N SER A 134 13.92 18.55 -8.26
CA SER A 134 15.29 18.53 -8.78
C SER A 134 15.43 17.69 -10.05
N LEU A 135 14.73 16.55 -10.13
CA LEU A 135 14.69 15.72 -11.33
C LEU A 135 14.03 16.43 -12.52
N SER A 136 12.95 17.18 -12.30
CA SER A 136 12.30 17.96 -13.37
C SER A 136 13.14 19.15 -13.86
N SER A 137 13.96 19.74 -12.99
CA SER A 137 14.84 20.86 -13.39
C SER A 137 16.12 20.45 -14.13
N GLY A 138 16.56 19.19 -13.97
CA GLY A 138 17.77 18.68 -14.63
C GLY A 138 17.56 18.12 -16.04
N ALA A 139 16.32 18.13 -16.54
CA ALA A 139 15.95 17.61 -17.86
C ALA A 139 15.84 18.70 -18.95
N GLN A 140 16.43 19.89 -18.72
CA GLN A 140 16.46 21.02 -19.66
C GLN A 140 17.84 21.22 -20.28
#